data_AF-A0A8T8CBS7-F1
#
_entry.id   AF-A0A8T8CBS7-F1
#
_cell.length_a   1.000
_cell.length_b   1.000
_cell.length_c   1.000
_cell.angle_alpha   90.00
_cell.angle_beta   90.00
_cell.angle_gamma   90.00
#
_symmetry.space_group_name_H-M   'P 1'
#
loop_
_entity.id
_entity.type
_entity.pdbx_description
1 polymer ?
#
loop_
_entity_poly.entity_id
_entity_poly.type
_entity_poly.pdbx_seq_one_letter_code
_entity_poly.pdbx_strand_id
1 'polypeptide(L)'
;MMTDAGQPIVAPPIQVLQPLLAGSTNSLIDLGTRFASGLAEIGLPTSFDLQDNWVKLTLLTDQGDISFALMEPEGCGLSNEALPMRIGVSLSFGVPDGNVLTDKPDTFFYLPSSFTVDQLLALGRGQFAPEQFTELLNMSVRHAMSSPRDKFPRSILLMIAERTSLRDTGVRYFELWTQSREGVEIQHLRPTNNPHIAAAEARSLGFHPTIYRCQSGSFISFTETDGGVFL
;
A
#
# COMPACT_ATOMS: atom_id res chain seq x y z
N MET A 1 -10.15 54.82 -9.05
CA MET A 1 -11.07 53.70 -8.79
C MET A 1 -10.21 52.50 -8.46
N MET A 2 -10.16 52.11 -7.18
CA MET A 2 -9.62 50.84 -6.73
C MET A 2 -10.69 49.78 -6.97
N THR A 3 -10.35 48.69 -7.66
CA THR A 3 -11.18 47.48 -7.69
C THR A 3 -10.58 46.48 -6.72
N ASP A 4 -11.36 46.17 -5.68
CA ASP A 4 -11.21 45.01 -4.82
C ASP A 4 -11.05 43.73 -5.64
N ALA A 5 -10.17 42.84 -5.19
CA ALA A 5 -10.52 41.48 -4.80
C ALA A 5 -9.23 40.68 -4.56
N GLY A 6 -8.64 40.90 -3.38
CA GLY A 6 -7.77 39.92 -2.73
C GLY A 6 -8.59 38.71 -2.26
N GLN A 7 -9.22 38.00 -3.18
CA GLN A 7 -9.64 36.64 -2.88
C GLN A 7 -8.44 35.72 -3.11
N PRO A 8 -7.98 34.98 -2.09
CA PRO A 8 -7.05 33.89 -2.37
C PRO A 8 -7.72 32.99 -3.41
N ILE A 9 -6.97 32.62 -4.44
CA ILE A 9 -7.35 31.51 -5.32
C ILE A 9 -7.56 30.34 -4.36
N VAL A 10 -8.81 29.99 -4.10
CA VAL A 10 -9.17 28.83 -3.31
C VAL A 10 -8.63 27.66 -4.11
N ALA A 11 -7.45 27.15 -3.73
CA ALA A 11 -7.03 25.83 -4.17
C ALA A 11 -8.22 24.92 -3.85
N PRO A 12 -8.70 24.11 -4.81
CA PRO A 12 -9.78 23.17 -4.54
C PRO A 12 -9.42 22.43 -3.25
N PRO A 13 -10.37 22.28 -2.30
CA PRO A 13 -10.06 21.63 -1.04
C PRO A 13 -9.38 20.31 -1.38
N ILE A 14 -8.20 20.07 -0.82
CA ILE A 14 -7.53 18.78 -0.96
C ILE A 14 -8.50 17.76 -0.37
N GLN A 15 -9.25 17.09 -1.25
CA GLN A 15 -10.27 16.14 -0.83
C GLN A 15 -9.54 14.87 -0.46
N VAL A 16 -9.29 14.72 0.84
CA VAL A 16 -8.87 13.47 1.45
C VAL A 16 -9.94 12.41 1.16
N LEU A 17 -9.56 11.17 0.89
CA LEU A 17 -10.51 10.09 0.57
C LEU A 17 -11.30 9.61 1.80
N GLN A 18 -10.75 9.78 2.99
CA GLN A 18 -11.32 9.26 4.24
C GLN A 18 -12.80 9.63 4.48
N PRO A 19 -13.26 10.87 4.24
CA PRO A 19 -14.67 11.23 4.37
C PRO A 19 -15.59 10.48 3.40
N LEU A 20 -15.11 10.13 2.19
CA LEU A 20 -15.86 9.36 1.20
C LEU A 20 -16.06 7.90 1.62
N LEU A 21 -15.29 7.45 2.62
CA LEU A 21 -15.29 6.09 3.16
C LEU A 21 -15.94 6.01 4.55
N ALA A 22 -16.60 7.08 5.00
CA ALA A 22 -17.26 7.10 6.31
C ALA A 22 -18.32 6.00 6.44
N GLY A 23 -18.34 5.32 7.59
CA GLY A 23 -19.28 4.23 7.92
C GLY A 23 -18.65 2.83 7.89
N SER A 24 -19.38 1.83 8.38
CA SER A 24 -18.90 0.44 8.42
C SER A 24 -19.07 -0.27 7.07
N THR A 25 -18.01 -0.95 6.61
CA THR A 25 -18.08 -1.85 5.46
C THR A 25 -18.64 -3.21 5.90
N ASN A 26 -19.84 -3.57 5.45
CA ASN A 26 -20.43 -4.88 5.77
C ASN A 26 -20.23 -5.91 4.64
N SER A 27 -19.88 -5.45 3.44
CA SER A 27 -19.58 -6.29 2.27
C SER A 27 -18.77 -5.53 1.21
N LEU A 28 -18.13 -6.28 0.29
CA LEU A 28 -17.51 -5.73 -0.93
C LEU A 28 -18.48 -4.88 -1.76
N ILE A 29 -19.76 -5.25 -1.83
CA ILE A 29 -20.78 -4.48 -2.57
C ILE A 29 -21.01 -3.12 -1.89
N ASP A 30 -21.11 -3.09 -0.56
CA ASP A 30 -21.26 -1.85 0.20
C ASP A 30 -20.00 -0.97 0.09
N LEU A 31 -18.82 -1.58 0.02
CA LEU A 31 -17.57 -0.87 -0.23
C LEU A 31 -17.58 -0.21 -1.61
N GLY A 32 -17.84 -0.99 -2.67
CA GLY A 32 -17.90 -0.52 -4.05
C GLY A 32 -18.93 0.60 -4.24
N THR A 33 -20.13 0.42 -3.68
CA THR A 33 -21.22 1.39 -3.77
C THR A 33 -20.87 2.71 -3.09
N ARG A 34 -20.33 2.68 -1.87
CA ARG A 34 -19.96 3.91 -1.14
C ARG A 34 -18.82 4.64 -1.83
N PHE A 35 -17.80 3.92 -2.29
CA PHE A 35 -16.68 4.53 -2.98
C PHE A 35 -17.11 5.18 -4.30
N ALA A 36 -17.89 4.46 -5.12
CA ALA A 36 -18.41 5.00 -6.37
C ALA A 36 -19.33 6.21 -6.15
N SER A 37 -20.20 6.16 -5.13
CA SER A 37 -21.10 7.26 -4.80
C SER A 37 -20.33 8.48 -4.30
N GLY A 38 -19.38 8.30 -3.38
CA GLY A 38 -18.55 9.38 -2.86
C GLY A 38 -17.72 10.07 -3.94
N LEU A 39 -17.18 9.31 -4.90
CA LEU A 39 -16.50 9.88 -6.07
C LEU A 39 -17.48 10.61 -7.00
N ALA A 40 -18.67 10.07 -7.24
CA ALA A 40 -19.68 10.72 -8.06
C ALA A 40 -20.15 12.06 -7.47
N GLU A 41 -20.32 12.14 -6.15
CA GLU A 41 -20.71 13.36 -5.42
C GLU A 41 -19.72 14.51 -5.59
N ILE A 42 -18.43 14.20 -5.81
CA ILE A 42 -17.37 15.18 -6.05
C ILE A 42 -17.10 15.43 -7.54
N GLY A 43 -17.98 14.95 -8.42
CA GLY A 43 -17.89 15.19 -9.86
C GLY A 43 -17.01 14.19 -10.62
N LEU A 44 -16.75 13.01 -10.06
CA LEU A 44 -16.06 11.90 -10.72
C LEU A 44 -17.03 10.73 -10.91
N PRO A 45 -17.83 10.71 -12.01
CA PRO A 45 -18.76 9.63 -12.28
C PRO A 45 -18.05 8.28 -12.28
N THR A 46 -18.50 7.38 -11.43
CA THR A 46 -17.84 6.10 -11.19
C THR A 46 -18.85 4.97 -11.31
N SER A 47 -18.55 3.97 -12.13
CA SER A 47 -19.25 2.69 -12.15
C SER A 47 -18.42 1.63 -11.45
N PHE A 48 -19.06 0.54 -11.03
CA PHE A 48 -18.36 -0.61 -10.48
C PHE A 48 -18.96 -1.93 -10.95
N ASP A 49 -18.09 -2.91 -11.15
CA ASP A 49 -18.44 -4.29 -11.48
C ASP A 49 -17.97 -5.18 -10.34
N LEU A 50 -18.91 -5.89 -9.72
CA LEU A 50 -18.60 -6.90 -8.71
C LEU A 50 -17.97 -8.13 -9.38
N GLN A 51 -16.84 -8.57 -8.85
CA GLN A 51 -16.19 -9.82 -9.20
C GLN A 51 -16.24 -10.76 -7.99
N ASP A 52 -15.70 -11.97 -8.10
CA ASP A 52 -15.81 -13.00 -7.04
C ASP A 52 -15.37 -12.50 -5.65
N ASN A 53 -14.17 -11.93 -5.55
CA ASN A 53 -13.59 -11.46 -4.29
C ASN A 53 -12.96 -10.08 -4.36
N TRP A 54 -13.34 -9.30 -5.37
CA TRP A 54 -12.88 -7.92 -5.56
C TRP A 54 -13.92 -7.14 -6.36
N VAL A 55 -13.77 -5.82 -6.40
CA VAL A 55 -14.63 -4.92 -7.17
C VAL A 55 -13.76 -4.17 -8.17
N LYS A 56 -14.14 -4.17 -9.44
CA LYS A 56 -13.54 -3.28 -10.42
C LYS A 56 -14.30 -1.96 -10.38
N LEU A 57 -13.61 -0.86 -10.10
CA LEU A 57 -14.13 0.50 -10.28
C LEU A 57 -13.64 1.07 -11.58
N THR A 58 -14.52 1.77 -12.28
CA THR A 58 -14.19 2.55 -13.48
C THR A 58 -14.64 3.99 -13.27
N LEU A 59 -13.68 4.90 -13.15
CA LEU A 59 -13.92 6.34 -13.08
C LEU A 59 -13.87 6.91 -14.48
N LEU A 60 -14.91 7.66 -14.86
CA LEU A 60 -14.95 8.38 -16.12
C LEU A 60 -14.32 9.76 -15.92
N THR A 61 -13.23 10.03 -16.62
CA THR A 61 -12.59 11.35 -16.62
C THR A 61 -12.53 11.93 -18.02
N ASP A 62 -12.36 13.25 -18.12
CA ASP A 62 -12.16 13.98 -19.39
C ASP A 62 -10.92 13.48 -20.17
N GLN A 63 -9.94 12.93 -19.46
CA GLN A 63 -8.70 12.36 -20.00
C GLN A 63 -8.80 10.87 -20.33
N GLY A 64 -9.97 10.27 -20.15
CA GLY A 64 -10.23 8.84 -20.36
C GLY A 64 -10.53 8.09 -19.06
N ASP A 65 -10.83 6.81 -19.22
CA ASP A 65 -11.27 5.96 -18.11
C ASP A 65 -10.10 5.55 -17.23
N ILE A 66 -10.30 5.55 -15.91
CA ILE A 66 -9.34 5.05 -14.93
C ILE A 66 -9.96 3.87 -14.21
N SER A 67 -9.22 2.76 -14.15
CA SER A 67 -9.69 1.55 -13.47
C SER A 67 -8.91 1.28 -12.18
N PHE A 68 -9.63 0.90 -11.13
CA PHE A 68 -9.06 0.42 -9.87
C PHE A 68 -9.69 -0.92 -9.49
N ALA A 69 -8.96 -1.76 -8.77
CA ALA A 69 -9.51 -2.88 -8.05
C ALA A 69 -9.68 -2.49 -6.58
N LEU A 70 -10.81 -2.79 -5.97
CA LEU A 70 -11.01 -2.71 -4.52
C LEU A 70 -11.12 -4.10 -3.92
N MET A 71 -10.57 -4.24 -2.71
CA MET A 71 -10.73 -5.43 -1.88
C MET A 71 -10.92 -5.04 -0.42
N GLU A 72 -11.64 -5.87 0.32
CA GLU A 72 -11.74 -5.76 1.78
C GLU A 72 -10.36 -5.82 2.44
N PRO A 73 -10.16 -5.14 3.57
CA PRO A 73 -8.90 -5.21 4.32
C PRO A 73 -8.63 -6.65 4.78
N GLU A 74 -7.35 -7.03 4.84
CA GLU A 74 -6.91 -8.17 5.65
C GLU A 74 -7.17 -7.82 7.12
N GLY A 75 -7.70 -8.76 7.92
CA GLY A 75 -8.26 -8.50 9.26
C GLY A 75 -7.47 -7.54 10.17
N CYS A 76 -8.21 -6.83 11.03
CA CYS A 76 -7.82 -5.63 11.76
C CYS A 76 -6.42 -5.67 12.41
N GLY A 77 -5.59 -4.72 11.98
CA GLY A 77 -4.48 -4.15 12.74
C GLY A 77 -4.81 -2.68 12.93
N LEU A 78 -4.88 -2.24 14.18
CA LEU A 78 -5.42 -0.94 14.60
C LEU A 78 -4.48 0.25 14.28
N SER A 79 -3.84 0.27 13.13
CA SER A 79 -3.20 1.49 12.64
C SER A 79 -4.24 2.35 11.93
N ASN A 80 -4.57 3.50 12.51
CA ASN A 80 -5.43 4.53 11.90
C ASN A 80 -4.70 5.28 10.74
N GLU A 81 -3.53 4.82 10.35
CA GLU A 81 -2.68 5.47 9.36
C GLU A 81 -3.09 5.15 7.93
N ALA A 82 -3.93 4.12 7.72
CA ALA A 82 -4.41 3.71 6.41
C ALA A 82 -5.95 3.72 6.29
N LEU A 83 -6.43 3.82 5.06
CA LEU A 83 -7.85 3.65 4.74
C LEU A 83 -8.24 2.18 4.91
N PRO A 84 -9.48 1.89 5.35
CA PRO A 84 -9.95 0.53 5.67
C PRO A 84 -10.33 -0.27 4.40
N MET A 85 -9.48 -0.24 3.39
CA MET A 85 -9.66 -0.89 2.09
C MET A 85 -8.29 -1.11 1.44
N ARG A 86 -8.24 -2.08 0.52
CA ARG A 86 -7.07 -2.27 -0.33
C ARG A 86 -7.40 -1.91 -1.77
N ILE A 87 -6.45 -1.26 -2.44
CA ILE A 87 -6.53 -0.87 -3.84
C ILE A 87 -5.51 -1.67 -4.65
N GLY A 88 -5.93 -2.14 -5.82
CA GLY A 88 -5.06 -2.64 -6.87
C GLY A 88 -5.16 -1.75 -8.12
N VAL A 89 -4.05 -1.62 -8.84
CA VAL A 89 -3.96 -0.90 -10.13
C VAL A 89 -3.18 -1.76 -11.12
N SER A 90 -3.24 -1.40 -12.40
CA SER A 90 -2.41 -2.05 -13.41
C SER A 90 -0.94 -1.71 -13.18
N LEU A 91 -0.08 -2.73 -13.18
CA LEU A 91 1.35 -2.60 -12.92
C LEU A 91 2.16 -3.13 -14.11
N SER A 92 3.11 -2.35 -14.57
CA SER A 92 4.17 -2.81 -15.46
C SER A 92 5.51 -2.70 -14.76
N PHE A 93 6.29 -3.79 -14.73
CA PHE A 93 7.59 -3.86 -14.06
C PHE A 93 7.56 -3.45 -12.57
N GLY A 94 6.42 -3.67 -11.90
CA GLY A 94 6.24 -3.35 -10.47
C GLY A 94 6.02 -1.86 -10.17
N VAL A 95 5.57 -1.07 -11.15
CA VAL A 95 5.06 0.29 -10.94
C VAL A 95 3.72 0.50 -11.66
N PRO A 96 2.88 1.46 -11.23
CA PRO A 96 1.63 1.81 -11.91
C PRO A 96 1.88 2.23 -13.36
N ASP A 97 1.08 1.70 -14.30
CA ASP A 97 1.27 1.96 -15.73
C ASP A 97 0.08 2.66 -16.40
N GLY A 98 -1.03 2.84 -15.69
CA GLY A 98 -2.21 3.54 -16.17
C GLY A 98 -3.08 2.74 -17.15
N ASN A 99 -2.76 1.48 -17.42
CA ASN A 99 -3.56 0.65 -18.29
C ASN A 99 -4.88 0.25 -17.63
N VAL A 100 -5.91 0.05 -18.46
CA VAL A 100 -7.22 -0.44 -18.01
C VAL A 100 -7.05 -1.83 -17.40
N LEU A 101 -7.65 -2.04 -16.23
CA LEU A 101 -7.67 -3.35 -15.58
C LEU A 101 -8.58 -4.32 -16.35
N THR A 102 -7.99 -5.32 -16.99
CA THR A 102 -8.74 -6.43 -17.61
C THR A 102 -8.99 -7.58 -16.63
N ASP A 103 -8.02 -7.79 -15.73
CA ASP A 103 -7.99 -8.91 -14.80
C ASP A 103 -7.74 -8.42 -13.37
N LYS A 104 -7.85 -9.34 -12.41
CA LYS A 104 -7.54 -9.06 -11.01
C LYS A 104 -6.06 -8.71 -10.85
N PRO A 105 -5.70 -7.59 -10.20
CA PRO A 105 -4.30 -7.26 -9.92
C PRO A 105 -3.63 -8.30 -9.02
N ASP A 106 -2.36 -8.59 -9.29
CA ASP A 106 -1.54 -9.46 -8.45
C ASP A 106 -1.23 -8.82 -7.08
N THR A 107 -1.21 -7.49 -7.03
CA THR A 107 -0.88 -6.73 -5.82
C THR A 107 -2.03 -5.83 -5.42
N PHE A 108 -2.40 -5.92 -4.14
CA PHE A 108 -3.31 -5.00 -3.47
C PHE A 108 -2.57 -4.32 -2.33
N PHE A 109 -2.77 -3.02 -2.17
CA PHE A 109 -2.09 -2.23 -1.16
C PHE A 109 -3.05 -1.27 -0.46
N TYR A 110 -2.70 -0.91 0.77
CA TYR A 110 -3.41 0.08 1.57
C TYR A 110 -2.97 1.49 1.17
N LEU A 111 -3.92 2.42 1.21
CA LEU A 111 -3.64 3.84 1.03
C LEU A 111 -3.54 4.55 2.39
N PRO A 112 -2.67 5.57 2.55
CA PRO A 112 -2.66 6.41 3.75
C PRO A 112 -4.03 7.03 4.03
N SER A 113 -4.37 7.25 5.30
CA SER A 113 -5.62 7.95 5.67
C SER A 113 -5.65 9.40 5.16
N SER A 114 -4.47 10.00 4.94
CA SER A 114 -4.29 11.32 4.33
C SER A 114 -4.31 11.32 2.80
N PHE A 115 -4.47 10.17 2.14
CA PHE A 115 -4.39 10.06 0.68
C PHE A 115 -5.55 10.82 0.00
N THR A 116 -5.23 11.54 -1.06
CA THR A 116 -6.14 12.47 -1.71
C THR A 116 -6.76 11.89 -2.98
N VAL A 117 -7.85 12.49 -3.45
CA VAL A 117 -8.46 12.15 -4.75
C VAL A 117 -7.45 12.37 -5.89
N ASP A 118 -6.70 13.47 -5.89
CA ASP A 118 -5.68 13.72 -6.93
C ASP A 118 -4.59 12.65 -6.94
N GLN A 119 -4.16 12.20 -5.76
CA GLN A 119 -3.20 11.10 -5.64
C GLN A 119 -3.80 9.78 -6.13
N LEU A 120 -5.08 9.51 -5.88
CA LEU A 120 -5.77 8.33 -6.42
C LEU A 120 -5.81 8.37 -7.95
N LEU A 121 -6.17 9.51 -8.55
CA LEU A 121 -6.20 9.68 -10.00
C LEU A 121 -4.80 9.53 -10.61
N ALA A 122 -3.78 10.15 -10.01
CA ALA A 122 -2.39 10.02 -10.47
C ALA A 122 -1.89 8.57 -10.36
N LEU A 123 -2.23 7.85 -9.28
CA LEU A 123 -1.92 6.44 -9.11
C LEU A 123 -2.57 5.59 -10.20
N GLY A 124 -3.86 5.78 -10.44
CA GLY A 124 -4.61 5.03 -11.46
C GLY A 124 -4.18 5.34 -12.90
N ARG A 125 -3.58 6.51 -13.15
CA ARG A 125 -3.02 6.91 -14.45
C ARG A 125 -1.56 6.50 -14.67
N GLY A 126 -0.92 5.84 -13.71
CA GLY A 126 0.50 5.50 -13.84
C GLY A 126 1.44 6.70 -13.68
N GLN A 127 1.00 7.78 -13.04
CA GLN A 127 1.73 9.05 -12.92
C GLN A 127 2.52 9.17 -11.61
N PHE A 128 2.54 8.11 -10.79
CA PHE A 128 3.38 8.06 -9.60
C PHE A 128 4.86 7.89 -9.98
N ALA A 129 5.74 8.68 -9.36
CA ALA A 129 7.17 8.41 -9.45
C ALA A 129 7.47 7.04 -8.80
N PRO A 130 8.46 6.26 -9.30
CA PRO A 130 8.83 4.98 -8.70
C PRO A 130 9.13 5.05 -7.20
N GLU A 131 9.74 6.14 -6.76
CA GLU A 131 10.04 6.40 -5.35
C GLU A 131 8.77 6.53 -4.51
N GLN A 132 7.84 7.40 -4.93
CA GLN A 132 6.54 7.60 -4.28
C GLN A 132 5.73 6.30 -4.20
N PHE A 133 5.75 5.50 -5.27
CA PHE A 133 5.06 4.21 -5.26
C PHE A 133 5.73 3.20 -4.31
N THR A 134 7.06 3.22 -4.22
CA THR A 134 7.80 2.35 -3.29
C THR A 134 7.50 2.73 -1.83
N GLU A 135 7.42 4.02 -1.52
CA GLU A 135 7.00 4.49 -0.19
C GLU A 135 5.59 4.02 0.16
N LEU A 136 4.65 4.13 -0.80
CA LEU A 136 3.28 3.65 -0.63
C LEU A 136 3.24 2.14 -0.36
N LEU A 137 4.00 1.34 -1.12
CA LEU A 137 4.10 -0.10 -0.91
C LEU A 137 4.68 -0.42 0.47
N ASN A 138 5.78 0.23 0.87
CA ASN A 138 6.40 -0.01 2.18
C ASN A 138 5.44 0.33 3.32
N MET A 139 4.73 1.45 3.24
CA MET A 139 3.68 1.81 4.21
C MET A 139 2.59 0.74 4.26
N SER A 140 2.08 0.34 3.09
CA SER A 140 1.04 -0.69 3.00
C SER A 140 1.46 -2.01 3.63
N VAL A 141 2.69 -2.49 3.37
CA VAL A 141 3.20 -3.73 3.95
C VAL A 141 3.34 -3.59 5.47
N ARG A 142 3.89 -2.47 5.96
CA ARG A 142 3.97 -2.21 7.42
C ARG A 142 2.58 -2.19 8.07
N HIS A 143 1.61 -1.53 7.44
CA HIS A 143 0.22 -1.50 7.92
C HIS A 143 -0.38 -2.91 7.96
N ALA A 144 -0.26 -3.69 6.87
CA ALA A 144 -0.77 -5.05 6.78
C ALA A 144 -0.17 -6.00 7.84
N MET A 145 1.00 -5.65 8.36
CA MET A 145 1.78 -6.42 9.31
C MET A 145 1.64 -5.89 10.74
N SER A 146 0.93 -4.77 10.94
CA SER A 146 0.69 -4.21 12.28
C SER A 146 -0.13 -5.14 13.17
N SER A 147 -0.99 -5.98 12.58
CA SER A 147 -1.70 -7.05 13.28
C SER A 147 -0.77 -8.25 13.54
N PRO A 148 -0.90 -8.92 14.70
CA PRO A 148 -0.33 -10.26 14.87
C PRO A 148 -0.81 -11.19 13.76
N ARG A 149 0.12 -11.93 13.15
CA ARG A 149 -0.18 -12.95 12.13
C ARG A 149 0.04 -14.35 12.71
N ASP A 150 -0.88 -15.24 12.37
CA ASP A 150 -0.72 -16.66 12.63
C ASP A 150 0.52 -17.18 11.91
N LYS A 151 1.31 -18.00 12.60
CA LYS A 151 2.56 -18.59 12.09
C LYS A 151 3.67 -17.59 11.74
N PHE A 152 3.56 -16.32 12.13
CA PHE A 152 4.66 -15.37 11.96
C PHE A 152 5.90 -15.88 12.71
N PRO A 153 7.09 -15.91 12.08
CA PRO A 153 8.31 -16.29 12.76
C PRO A 153 8.59 -15.35 13.93
N ARG A 154 9.24 -15.83 15.00
CA ARG A 154 9.54 -14.98 16.17
C ARG A 154 10.25 -13.67 15.79
N SER A 155 11.10 -13.73 14.77
CA SER A 155 11.69 -12.55 14.16
C SER A 155 12.03 -12.78 12.69
N ILE A 156 11.98 -11.72 11.89
CA ILE A 156 12.33 -11.73 10.48
C ILE A 156 13.25 -10.56 10.13
N LEU A 157 14.14 -10.76 9.16
CA LEU A 157 14.87 -9.67 8.53
C LEU A 157 14.28 -9.41 7.15
N LEU A 158 13.70 -8.22 6.98
CA LEU A 158 13.13 -7.78 5.74
C LEU A 158 14.09 -6.82 5.04
N MET A 159 14.49 -7.15 3.82
CA MET A 159 15.21 -6.20 2.97
C MET A 159 14.24 -5.15 2.43
N ILE A 160 14.44 -3.89 2.80
CA ILE A 160 13.78 -2.74 2.21
C ILE A 160 14.67 -2.22 1.08
N ALA A 161 14.07 -2.04 -0.09
CA ALA A 161 14.75 -1.47 -1.25
C ALA A 161 13.98 -0.23 -1.69
N GLU A 162 14.63 0.93 -1.63
CA GLU A 162 14.07 2.17 -2.14
C GLU A 162 14.30 2.22 -3.65
N ARG A 163 13.24 2.06 -4.44
CA ARG A 163 13.36 2.13 -5.89
C ARG A 163 13.23 3.58 -6.34
N THR A 164 14.37 4.21 -6.60
CA THR A 164 14.44 5.59 -7.09
C THR A 164 14.17 5.70 -8.59
N SER A 165 14.34 4.62 -9.36
CA SER A 165 14.02 4.59 -10.79
C SER A 165 13.62 3.20 -11.31
N LEU A 166 13.09 3.13 -12.53
CA LEU A 166 12.78 1.83 -13.16
C LEU A 166 14.01 0.94 -13.37
N ARG A 167 15.19 1.55 -13.53
CA ARG A 167 16.43 0.86 -13.88
C ARG A 167 17.35 0.61 -12.69
N ASP A 168 17.09 1.27 -11.57
CA ASP A 168 17.95 1.23 -10.39
C ASP A 168 17.15 0.93 -9.12
N THR A 169 17.72 0.06 -8.31
CA THR A 169 17.29 -0.11 -6.92
C THR A 169 18.24 0.73 -6.10
N GLY A 170 17.75 1.79 -5.48
CA GLY A 170 18.52 2.70 -4.66
C GLY A 170 19.02 2.03 -3.37
N VAL A 171 18.95 2.75 -2.25
CA VAL A 171 19.49 2.25 -0.99
C VAL A 171 18.72 1.00 -0.57
N ARG A 172 19.48 -0.05 -0.25
CA ARG A 172 18.96 -1.29 0.34
C ARG A 172 19.41 -1.35 1.78
N TYR A 173 18.47 -1.57 2.68
CA TYR A 173 18.71 -1.79 4.10
C TYR A 173 17.84 -2.92 4.61
N PHE A 174 18.09 -3.34 5.84
CA PHE A 174 17.28 -4.36 6.49
C PHE A 174 16.54 -3.77 7.69
N GLU A 175 15.29 -4.19 7.84
CA GLU A 175 14.51 -3.99 9.05
C GLU A 175 14.36 -5.34 9.75
N LEU A 176 14.48 -5.33 11.08
CA LEU A 176 14.19 -6.48 11.91
C LEU A 176 12.76 -6.34 12.41
N TRP A 177 11.89 -7.26 11.99
CA TRP A 177 10.49 -7.26 12.42
C TRP A 177 10.26 -8.42 13.40
N THR A 178 9.60 -8.14 14.50
CA THR A 178 9.38 -9.09 15.61
C THR A 178 7.93 -9.03 16.04
N GLN A 179 7.25 -10.17 16.18
CA GLN A 179 5.87 -10.17 16.65
C GLN A 179 5.82 -10.31 18.17
N SER A 180 5.20 -9.34 18.82
CA SER A 180 4.79 -9.40 20.22
C SER A 180 3.29 -9.78 20.31
N ARG A 181 2.73 -9.79 21.53
CA ARG A 181 1.30 -10.06 21.72
C ARG A 181 0.42 -8.93 21.17
N GLU A 182 0.98 -7.73 21.03
CA GLU A 182 0.25 -6.51 20.67
C GLU A 182 0.33 -6.21 19.17
N GLY A 183 1.29 -6.79 18.44
CA GLY A 183 1.49 -6.57 17.01
C GLY A 183 2.89 -6.92 16.54
N VAL A 184 3.26 -6.48 15.33
CA VAL A 184 4.64 -6.54 14.86
C VAL A 184 5.37 -5.25 15.22
N GLU A 185 6.46 -5.40 15.95
CA GLU A 185 7.43 -4.35 16.27
C GLU A 185 8.52 -4.30 15.19
N ILE A 186 8.85 -3.09 14.74
CA ILE A 186 9.88 -2.86 13.71
C ILE A 186 11.09 -2.19 14.37
N GLN A 187 12.25 -2.83 14.26
CA GLN A 187 13.52 -2.30 14.70
C GLN A 187 14.39 -1.93 13.49
N HIS A 188 14.82 -0.68 13.44
CA HIS A 188 15.77 -0.21 12.43
C HIS A 188 17.18 -0.67 12.79
N LEU A 189 17.78 -1.43 11.88
CA LEU A 189 19.18 -1.84 11.99
C LEU A 189 20.08 -0.80 11.31
N ARG A 190 21.39 -0.88 11.58
CA ARG A 190 22.36 -0.08 10.82
C ARG A 190 22.22 -0.38 9.32
N PRO A 191 22.11 0.67 8.46
CA PRO A 191 21.95 0.48 7.04
C PRO A 191 23.05 -0.42 6.43
N THR A 192 22.64 -1.52 5.80
CA THR A 192 23.53 -2.43 5.11
C THR A 192 22.76 -3.18 4.03
N ASN A 193 23.41 -3.46 2.90
CA ASN A 193 22.85 -4.33 1.86
C ASN A 193 23.29 -5.80 2.04
N ASN A 194 24.08 -6.10 3.07
CA ASN A 194 24.58 -7.44 3.35
C ASN A 194 23.71 -8.15 4.40
N PRO A 195 23.00 -9.24 4.04
CA PRO A 195 22.11 -9.96 4.97
C PRO A 195 22.86 -10.55 6.17
N HIS A 196 24.13 -10.93 6.02
CA HIS A 196 24.91 -11.50 7.13
C HIS A 196 25.28 -10.45 8.18
N ILE A 197 25.52 -9.20 7.77
CA ILE A 197 25.79 -8.09 8.68
C ILE A 197 24.52 -7.75 9.46
N ALA A 198 23.38 -7.63 8.77
CA ALA A 198 22.09 -7.41 9.41
C ALA A 198 21.73 -8.55 10.39
N ALA A 199 21.97 -9.82 10.01
CA ALA A 199 21.74 -10.97 10.87
C ALA A 199 22.70 -11.05 12.07
N ALA A 200 23.94 -10.57 11.94
CA ALA A 200 24.84 -10.45 13.07
C ALA A 200 24.34 -9.39 14.06
N GLU A 201 23.85 -8.26 13.57
CA GLU A 201 23.28 -7.20 14.41
C GLU A 201 22.01 -7.66 15.14
N ALA A 202 21.08 -8.29 14.43
CA ALA A 202 19.87 -8.85 15.03
C ALA A 202 20.20 -9.91 16.12
N ARG A 203 21.24 -10.73 15.92
CA ARG A 203 21.73 -11.67 16.93
C ARG A 203 22.31 -10.98 18.15
N SER A 204 23.03 -9.89 17.98
CA SER A 204 23.52 -9.06 19.09
C SER A 204 22.39 -8.44 19.90
N LEU A 205 21.21 -8.23 19.28
CA LEU A 205 19.98 -7.77 19.94
C LEU A 205 19.18 -8.93 20.59
N GLY A 206 19.65 -10.18 20.48
CA GLY A 206 18.99 -11.35 21.07
C GLY A 206 18.00 -12.08 20.15
N PHE A 207 17.95 -11.73 18.87
CA PHE A 207 17.03 -12.32 17.90
C PHE A 207 17.73 -13.31 16.96
N HIS A 208 16.99 -14.35 16.56
CA HIS A 208 17.43 -15.33 15.56
C HIS A 208 16.53 -15.23 14.32
N PRO A 209 16.65 -14.14 13.53
CA PRO A 209 15.68 -13.86 12.48
C PRO A 209 15.81 -14.79 11.29
N THR A 210 14.67 -15.13 10.70
CA THR A 210 14.62 -15.67 9.34
C THR A 210 14.79 -14.53 8.33
N ILE A 211 15.70 -14.67 7.37
CA ILE A 211 15.98 -13.62 6.37
C ILE A 211 15.04 -13.78 5.18
N TYR A 212 14.35 -12.69 4.80
CA TYR A 212 13.47 -12.64 3.62
C TYR A 212 13.91 -11.54 2.66
N ARG A 213 13.86 -11.83 1.35
CA ARG A 213 14.05 -10.85 0.28
C ARG A 213 12.69 -10.51 -0.33
N CYS A 214 12.24 -9.27 -0.20
CA CYS A 214 11.03 -8.79 -0.88
C CYS A 214 11.38 -7.87 -2.04
N GLN A 215 11.73 -8.45 -3.18
CA GLN A 215 11.47 -7.84 -4.48
C GLN A 215 11.05 -8.99 -5.41
N SER A 216 9.84 -8.91 -5.98
CA SER A 216 9.24 -9.88 -6.92
C SER A 216 8.53 -11.14 -6.38
N GLY A 217 7.94 -11.10 -5.17
CA GLY A 217 6.96 -12.13 -4.78
C GLY A 217 7.55 -13.54 -4.60
N SER A 218 8.83 -13.66 -4.24
CA SER A 218 9.44 -14.94 -3.91
C SER A 218 10.28 -14.82 -2.64
N PHE A 219 9.80 -15.48 -1.59
CA PHE A 219 10.45 -15.59 -0.30
C PHE A 219 11.60 -16.60 -0.39
N ILE A 220 12.84 -16.17 -0.12
CA ILE A 220 13.96 -17.09 0.05
C ILE A 220 14.35 -17.05 1.52
N SER A 221 13.93 -18.07 2.27
CA SER A 221 14.43 -18.30 3.62
C SER A 221 15.87 -18.79 3.53
N PHE A 222 16.81 -18.05 4.10
CA PHE A 222 18.20 -18.50 4.21
C PHE A 222 18.44 -19.37 5.45
N THR A 223 17.42 -19.59 6.29
CA THR A 223 17.51 -20.51 7.44
C THR A 223 16.10 -20.96 7.80
N GLU A 224 15.77 -22.22 7.54
CA GLU A 224 14.56 -22.83 8.09
C GLU A 224 14.63 -22.75 9.62
N THR A 225 13.59 -22.15 10.22
CA THR A 225 13.37 -22.25 11.67
C THR A 225 12.38 -23.37 11.94
N ASP A 226 12.30 -23.83 13.19
CA ASP A 226 11.35 -24.88 13.61
C ASP A 226 9.87 -24.54 13.30
N GLY A 227 9.56 -23.31 12.90
CA GLY A 227 8.24 -22.86 12.45
C GLY A 227 7.93 -23.04 10.95
N GLY A 228 8.90 -23.50 10.14
CA GLY A 228 8.73 -23.69 8.69
C GLY A 228 8.93 -22.41 7.86
N VAL A 229 8.66 -22.51 6.55
CA VAL A 229 8.69 -21.38 5.61
C VAL A 229 7.42 -20.54 5.80
N PHE A 230 7.57 -19.26 6.15
CA PHE A 230 6.47 -18.31 6.10
C PHE A 230 6.24 -17.90 4.64
N LEU A 231 5.06 -18.24 4.09
CA LEU A 231 4.58 -17.87 2.75
C LEU A 231 3.49 -16.81 2.86
#